data_AF-Q12U39-F1
#
_entry.id   AF-Q12U39-F1
#
_cell.length_a   1.000
_cell.length_b   1.000
_cell.length_c   1.000
_cell.angle_alpha   90.00
_cell.angle_beta   90.00
_cell.angle_gamma   90.00
#
_symmetry.space_group_name_H-M   'P 1'
#
loop_
_entity.id
_entity.type
_entity.pdbx_description
1 polymer ?
#
loop_
_entity_poly.entity_id
_entity_poly.type
_entity_poly.pdbx_seq_one_letter_code
_entity_poly.pdbx_strand_id
1 'polypeptide(L)' 'MVYIGKEANNIDEQELDLKKAQEFINKLDIMENILNISQKQAGALGISKSRFQGIKQRIKENGDLNLNTPAVRRLISHSL' A
#
# COMPACT_ATOMS: atom_id res chain seq x y z
N MET A 1 28.05 0.27 -44.87
CA MET A 1 28.01 1.18 -43.70
C MET A 1 26.57 1.29 -43.27
N VAL A 2 26.19 0.61 -42.18
CA VAL A 2 24.82 0.68 -41.63
C VAL A 2 24.83 1.78 -40.58
N TYR A 3 24.19 2.91 -40.88
CA TYR A 3 23.90 3.96 -39.91
C TYR A 3 22.81 3.42 -38.98
N ILE A 4 23.22 2.83 -37.85
CA ILE A 4 22.30 2.54 -36.76
C ILE A 4 21.99 3.89 -36.13
N GLY A 5 20.86 4.46 -36.55
CA GLY A 5 20.26 5.63 -35.92
C GLY A 5 20.14 5.36 -34.42
N LYS A 6 20.67 6.30 -33.65
CA LYS A 6 20.68 6.28 -32.19
C LYS A 6 19.26 6.58 -31.71
N GLU A 7 18.36 5.61 -31.82
CA GLU A 7 17.09 5.69 -31.12
C GLU A 7 17.37 5.45 -29.64
N ALA A 8 17.34 6.53 -28.87
CA ALA A 8 17.32 6.47 -27.42
C ALA A 8 16.10 5.65 -27.02
N ASN A 9 16.33 4.39 -26.64
CA ASN A 9 15.30 3.52 -26.10
C ASN A 9 14.72 4.21 -24.85
N ASN A 10 13.41 4.50 -24.86
CA ASN A 10 12.64 5.07 -23.75
C ASN A 10 12.53 4.07 -22.58
N ILE A 11 13.64 3.79 -21.89
CA ILE A 11 13.66 2.85 -20.74
C ILE A 11 13.15 3.48 -19.43
N ASP A 12 13.09 4.80 -19.32
CA ASP A 12 12.62 5.48 -18.09
C ASP A 12 11.11 5.32 -17.85
N GLU A 13 10.29 5.27 -18.90
CA GLU A 13 8.83 5.10 -18.76
C GLU A 13 8.45 3.70 -18.24
N GLN A 14 9.16 2.66 -18.69
CA GLN A 14 8.88 1.27 -18.30
C GLN A 14 9.27 0.99 -16.83
N GLU A 15 10.38 1.56 -16.35
CA GLU A 15 10.76 1.43 -14.94
C GLU A 15 9.75 2.10 -14.00
N LEU A 16 9.22 3.26 -14.39
CA LEU A 16 8.26 4.01 -13.58
C LEU A 16 6.93 3.24 -13.43
N ASP A 17 6.45 2.61 -14.50
CA ASP A 17 5.22 1.83 -14.47
C ASP A 17 5.37 0.52 -13.69
N LEU A 18 6.52 -0.17 -13.80
CA LEU A 18 6.81 -1.35 -12.99
C LEU A 18 6.86 -1.03 -11.50
N LYS A 19 7.49 0.10 -11.11
CA LYS A 19 7.55 0.56 -9.71
C LYS A 19 6.15 0.89 -9.17
N LYS A 20 5.34 1.62 -9.95
CA LYS A 20 3.95 1.94 -9.58
C LYS A 20 3.09 0.68 -9.42
N ALA A 21 3.23 -0.29 -10.33
CA ALA A 21 2.50 -1.56 -10.24
C ALA A 21 2.89 -2.33 -8.98
N GLN A 22 4.18 -2.41 -8.65
CA GLN A 22 4.66 -3.07 -7.43
C GLN A 22 4.20 -2.36 -6.15
N GLU A 23 4.24 -1.02 -6.11
CA GLU A 23 3.73 -0.23 -4.99
C GLU A 23 2.22 -0.42 -4.81
N PHE A 24 1.48 -0.49 -5.91
CA PHE A 24 0.03 -0.72 -5.89
C PHE A 24 -0.32 -2.12 -5.38
N ILE A 25 0.36 -3.17 -5.87
CA ILE A 25 0.20 -4.55 -5.38
C ILE A 25 0.48 -4.62 -3.87
N ASN A 26 1.62 -4.07 -3.42
CA ASN A 26 1.97 -4.04 -1.99
C ASN A 26 0.90 -3.31 -1.14
N LYS A 27 0.30 -2.25 -1.67
CA LYS A 27 -0.71 -1.49 -0.94
C LYS A 27 -2.03 -2.24 -0.82
N LEU A 28 -2.46 -2.95 -1.85
CA LEU A 28 -3.64 -3.81 -1.80
C LEU A 28 -3.49 -4.90 -0.75
N ASP A 29 -2.37 -5.62 -0.77
CA ASP A 29 -2.06 -6.69 0.20
C ASP A 29 -2.07 -6.16 1.64
N ILE A 30 -1.47 -4.99 1.86
CA ILE A 30 -1.49 -4.31 3.16
C ILE A 30 -2.93 -4.01 3.61
N MET A 31 -3.77 -3.50 2.71
CA MET A 31 -5.16 -3.16 3.05
C MET A 31 -5.99 -4.41 3.36
N GLU A 32 -5.82 -5.50 2.61
CA GLU A 32 -6.47 -6.79 2.90
C GLU A 32 -6.03 -7.35 4.26
N ASN A 33 -4.73 -7.31 4.54
CA ASN A 33 -4.20 -7.73 5.85
C ASN A 33 -4.79 -6.91 6.99
N ILE A 34 -4.90 -5.58 6.82
CA ILE A 34 -5.57 -4.70 7.81
C ILE A 34 -7.05 -5.07 7.99
N LEU A 35 -7.74 -5.45 6.91
CA LEU A 35 -9.14 -5.89 6.99
C LEU A 35 -9.30 -7.22 7.76
N ASN A 36 -8.28 -8.07 7.76
CA ASN A 36 -8.27 -9.35 8.46
C ASN A 36 -7.88 -9.25 9.95
N ILE A 37 -7.27 -8.15 10.39
CA ILE A 37 -6.97 -7.92 11.80
C ILE A 37 -8.26 -7.87 12.64
N SER A 38 -8.27 -8.61 13.76
CA SER A 38 -9.34 -8.55 14.75
C SER A 38 -9.28 -7.28 15.60
N GLN A 39 -10.42 -6.84 16.12
CA GLN A 39 -10.47 -5.70 17.04
C GLN A 39 -9.59 -5.91 18.29
N LYS A 40 -9.42 -7.15 18.74
CA LYS A 40 -8.57 -7.53 19.88
C LYS A 40 -7.09 -7.29 19.56
N GLN A 41 -6.63 -7.72 18.38
CA GLN A 41 -5.26 -7.48 17.92
C GLN A 41 -4.98 -5.99 17.76
N ALA A 42 -5.89 -5.24 17.11
CA ALA A 42 -5.75 -3.79 16.99
C ALA A 42 -5.68 -3.09 18.35
N GLY A 43 -6.47 -3.56 19.33
CA GLY A 43 -6.42 -3.07 20.71
C GLY A 43 -5.07 -3.34 21.40
N ALA A 44 -4.48 -4.52 21.19
CA ALA A 44 -3.15 -4.85 21.70
C ALA A 44 -2.04 -3.95 21.12
N LEU A 45 -2.26 -3.40 19.92
CA LEU A 45 -1.39 -2.41 19.28
C LEU A 45 -1.66 -0.96 19.73
N GLY A 46 -2.53 -0.77 20.72
CA GLY A 46 -2.90 0.54 21.27
C GLY A 46 -3.78 1.36 20.33
N ILE A 47 -4.56 0.71 19.46
CA ILE A 47 -5.48 1.37 18.53
C ILE A 47 -6.91 1.24 19.07
N SER A 48 -7.56 2.38 19.27
CA SER A 48 -8.94 2.40 19.77
C SER A 48 -9.92 1.79 18.76
N LYS A 49 -11.06 1.30 19.25
CA LYS A 49 -12.13 0.73 18.41
C LYS A 49 -12.59 1.71 17.33
N SER A 50 -12.90 2.95 17.69
CA SER A 50 -13.35 3.98 16.73
C SER A 50 -12.29 4.27 15.66
N ARG A 51 -11.02 4.37 16.07
CA ARG A 51 -9.89 4.59 15.15
C ARG A 51 -9.75 3.41 14.17
N PHE A 52 -9.81 2.18 14.67
CA PHE A 52 -9.68 0.99 13.83
C PHE A 52 -10.85 0.86 12.85
N GLN A 53 -12.10 1.08 13.30
CA GLN A 53 -13.26 1.07 12.40
C GLN A 53 -13.17 2.16 11.32
N GLY A 54 -12.72 3.37 11.66
CA GLY A 54 -12.50 4.43 10.68
C GLY A 54 -11.43 4.09 9.64
N ILE A 55 -10.41 3.31 10.02
CA ILE A 55 -9.41 2.79 9.06
C ILE A 55 -10.07 1.77 8.12
N LYS A 56 -10.79 0.77 8.65
CA LYS A 56 -11.48 -0.24 7.82
C LYS A 56 -12.52 0.40 6.89
N GLN A 57 -13.22 1.43 7.37
CA GLN A 57 -14.19 2.17 6.58
C GLN A 57 -13.54 2.85 5.38
N ARG A 58 -12.42 3.56 5.57
CA ARG A 58 -11.69 4.20 4.45
C ARG A 58 -11.22 3.19 3.40
N ILE A 59 -10.73 2.03 3.83
CA ILE A 59 -10.34 0.95 2.90
C ILE A 59 -11.55 0.51 2.07
N LYS A 60 -12.71 0.30 2.71
CA LYS A 60 -13.93 -0.19 2.04
C LYS A 60 -14.61 0.85 1.15
N GLU A 61 -14.64 2.11 1.57
CA GLU A 61 -15.36 3.18 0.89
C GLU A 61 -14.51 3.86 -0.19
N ASN A 62 -13.24 4.15 0.12
CA ASN A 62 -12.38 4.91 -0.78
C ASN A 62 -11.46 4.00 -1.61
N GLY A 63 -11.33 2.72 -1.23
CA GLY A 63 -10.32 1.82 -1.82
C GLY A 63 -8.89 2.27 -1.57
N ASP A 64 -8.67 3.19 -0.62
CA ASP A 64 -7.38 3.82 -0.38
C ASP A 64 -7.12 4.07 1.11
N LEU A 65 -5.84 4.02 1.47
CA LEU A 65 -5.35 4.24 2.83
C LEU A 65 -3.97 4.92 2.83
N ASN A 66 -3.83 5.97 3.62
CA ASN A 66 -2.53 6.59 3.88
C ASN A 66 -1.70 5.72 4.85
N LEU A 67 -0.70 5.03 4.29
CA LEU A 67 0.19 4.11 5.00
C LEU A 67 1.13 4.80 6.00
N ASN A 68 1.32 6.12 5.89
CA ASN A 68 2.26 6.87 6.74
C ASN A 68 1.65 7.29 8.08
N THR A 69 0.35 7.09 8.31
CA THR A 69 -0.24 7.48 9.59
C THR A 69 0.24 6.55 10.71
N PRO A 70 0.52 7.05 11.93
CA PRO A 70 1.05 6.23 13.02
C PRO A 70 0.19 5.00 13.35
N ALA A 71 -1.14 5.13 13.29
CA ALA A 71 -2.04 4.02 13.53
C ALA A 71 -1.95 2.94 12.44
N VAL A 72 -1.81 3.33 11.17
CA VAL A 72 -1.68 2.38 10.05
C VAL A 72 -0.32 1.70 10.08
N ARG A 73 0.76 2.43 10.38
CA ARG A 73 2.11 1.85 10.55
C ARG A 73 2.16 0.77 11.64
N ARG A 74 1.45 0.98 12.75
CA ARG A 74 1.35 -0.04 13.82
C ARG A 74 0.63 -1.30 13.34
N LEU A 75 -0.42 -1.17 12.52
CA LEU A 75 -1.12 -2.31 11.94
C LEU A 75 -0.23 -3.05 10.94
N ILE A 76 0.46 -2.33 10.06
CA ILE A 76 1.38 -2.92 9.06
C ILE A 76 2.50 -3.72 9.74
N SER A 77 3.11 -3.16 10.79
CA SER A 77 4.21 -3.81 11.52
C SER A 77 3.78 -5.07 12.28
N HIS A 78 2.47 -5.34 12.39
CA HIS A 78 1.93 -6.56 12.97
C HIS A 78 1.50 -7.59 11.90
N SER A 79 1.23 -7.13 10.68
CA SER A 79 0.79 -7.95 9.55
C SER A 79 1.94 -8.52 8.71
N LEU A 80 3.16 -8.00 8.89
CA LEU A 80 4.41 -8.45 8.28
C LEU A 80 5.25 -9.19 9.32
#